data_AF-C5B5K7-F1
#
_entry.id   AF-C5B5K7-F1
#
_cell.length_a   1.000
_cell.length_b   1.000
_cell.length_c   1.000
_cell.angle_alpha   90.00
_cell.angle_beta   90.00
_cell.angle_gamma   90.00
#
_symmetry.space_group_name_H-M   'P 1'
#
loop_
_entity.id
_entity.type
_entity.pdbx_description
1 polymer ?
#
loop_
_entity_poly.entity_id
_entity_poly.type
_entity_poly.pdbx_seq_one_letter_code
_entity_poly.pdbx_strand_id
1 'polypeptide(L)'
;MSRYSRSRDTIVRALKNLRAHGFIDWLRRYEPTGNEGRGPQVQQTSNAYRLSLPEKARQFLGRFGKTPPPPDDYSAAQKARAAELGAYRKTLPLDELALFEAGDNPLGRALAALGKMVQKRESDNQTESPSDLYLRGQT
;
A
#
# COMPACT_ATOMS: atom_id res chain seq x y z
N MET A 1 -11.45 34.96 24.96
CA MET A 1 -10.39 34.77 23.94
C MET A 1 -10.99 34.69 22.54
N SER A 2 -11.09 35.79 21.80
CA SER A 2 -11.40 35.72 20.37
C SER A 2 -10.13 35.29 19.63
N ARG A 3 -10.04 34.01 19.25
CA ARG A 3 -8.88 33.43 18.54
C ARG A 3 -8.59 34.05 17.16
N TYR A 4 -9.45 34.93 16.66
CA TYR A 4 -9.32 35.56 15.35
C TYR A 4 -9.65 37.06 15.44
N SER A 5 -8.81 37.89 14.82
CA SER A 5 -8.98 39.36 14.73
C SER A 5 -10.02 39.78 13.67
N ARG A 6 -11.04 38.95 13.43
CA ARG A 6 -12.03 39.17 12.34
C ARG A 6 -13.44 38.97 12.85
N SER A 7 -14.39 39.72 12.30
CA SER A 7 -15.81 39.56 12.63
C SER A 7 -16.32 38.18 12.23
N ARG A 8 -17.32 37.68 12.96
CA ARG A 8 -17.95 36.38 12.67
C ARG A 8 -18.47 36.32 11.23
N ASP A 9 -19.08 37.40 10.75
CA ASP A 9 -19.60 37.48 9.38
C ASP A 9 -18.48 37.32 8.33
N THR A 10 -17.33 37.96 8.55
CA THR A 10 -16.16 37.82 7.67
C THR A 10 -15.72 36.36 7.58
N ILE A 11 -15.69 35.65 8.71
CA ILE A 11 -15.30 34.23 8.76
C ILE A 11 -16.32 33.37 8.00
N VAL A 12 -17.62 33.61 8.21
CA VAL A 12 -18.69 32.87 7.51
C VAL A 12 -18.63 33.08 6.00
N ARG A 13 -18.42 34.32 5.55
CA ARG A 13 -18.25 34.64 4.12
C ARG A 13 -17.02 33.97 3.52
N ALA A 14 -15.88 34.01 4.22
CA ALA A 14 -14.66 33.34 3.77
C ALA A 14 -14.86 31.83 3.63
N LEU A 15 -15.49 31.17 4.60
CA LEU A 15 -15.80 29.74 4.55
C LEU A 15 -16.72 29.38 3.39
N LYS A 16 -17.75 30.20 3.10
CA LYS A 16 -18.61 30.01 1.93
C LYS A 16 -17.83 30.10 0.61
N ASN A 17 -16.94 31.08 0.48
CA ASN A 17 -16.12 31.24 -0.72
C ASN A 17 -15.15 30.06 -0.91
N LEU A 18 -14.51 29.61 0.18
CA LEU A 18 -13.64 28.44 0.14
C LEU A 18 -14.40 27.19 -0.31
N ARG A 19 -15.65 27.01 0.12
CA ARG A 19 -16.50 25.91 -0.33
C ARG A 19 -16.91 26.04 -1.79
N ALA A 20 -17.30 27.24 -2.23
CA ALA A 20 -17.65 27.51 -3.62
C ALA A 20 -16.48 27.20 -4.59
N HIS A 21 -15.24 27.41 -4.13
CA HIS A 21 -14.04 27.11 -4.92
C HIS A 21 -13.49 25.68 -4.70
N GLY A 22 -14.11 24.86 -3.85
CA GLY A 22 -13.74 23.46 -3.65
C GLY A 22 -12.54 23.22 -2.71
N PHE A 23 -12.15 24.20 -1.90
CA PHE A 23 -11.07 24.04 -0.92
C PHE A 23 -11.51 23.33 0.35
N ILE A 24 -12.78 23.50 0.72
CA ILE A 24 -13.37 22.90 1.91
C ILE A 24 -14.76 22.40 1.58
N ASP A 25 -15.12 21.23 2.09
CA ASP A 25 -16.49 20.77 2.14
C ASP A 25 -16.85 20.37 3.56
N TRP A 26 -18.13 20.50 3.91
CA TRP A 26 -18.62 20.07 5.22
C TRP A 26 -19.96 19.38 5.10
N LEU A 27 -20.12 18.32 5.89
CA LEU A 27 -21.36 17.59 6.03
C LEU A 27 -21.89 17.75 7.46
N ARG A 28 -23.16 18.13 7.55
CA ARG A 28 -23.91 18.14 8.81
C ARG A 28 -24.17 16.69 9.21
N ARG A 29 -23.71 16.30 10.39
CA ARG A 29 -23.94 14.96 10.94
C ARG A 29 -24.96 15.04 12.07
N TYR A 30 -25.84 14.06 12.10
CA TYR A 30 -26.84 13.87 13.13
C TYR A 30 -26.95 12.39 13.42
N GLU A 31 -27.21 12.06 14.69
CA GLU A 31 -27.48 10.70 15.11
C GLU A 31 -28.93 10.61 15.60
N PRO A 32 -29.71 9.61 15.15
CA PRO A 32 -31.06 9.43 15.66
C PRO A 32 -30.99 9.08 17.15
N THR A 33 -31.74 9.83 17.95
CA THR A 33 -31.92 9.52 19.36
C THR A 33 -33.02 8.48 19.42
N GLY A 34 -32.73 7.26 19.86
CA GLY A 34 -33.66 6.13 19.89
C GLY A 34 -34.84 6.28 20.88
N ASN A 35 -35.31 7.50 21.09
CA ASN A 35 -36.45 7.85 21.91
C ASN A 35 -37.74 7.72 21.08
N GLU A 36 -38.86 7.39 21.74
CA GLU A 36 -40.18 7.33 21.11
C GLU A 36 -40.95 8.63 21.38
N GLY A 37 -41.41 9.31 20.32
CA GLY A 37 -42.17 10.56 20.44
C GLY A 37 -42.45 11.22 19.09
N ARG A 38 -43.35 12.22 19.07
CA ARG A 38 -43.76 12.93 17.84
C ARG A 38 -42.69 13.94 17.42
N GLY A 39 -42.03 13.69 16.30
CA GLY A 39 -41.10 14.62 15.63
C GLY A 39 -39.67 14.09 15.48
N PRO A 40 -38.78 14.80 14.75
CA PRO A 40 -37.41 14.38 14.55
C PRO A 40 -36.60 14.48 15.85
N GLN A 41 -36.27 13.34 16.45
CA GLN A 41 -35.41 13.26 17.63
C GLN A 41 -33.98 12.92 17.19
N VAL A 42 -33.19 13.96 16.95
CA VAL A 42 -31.81 13.84 16.49
C VAL A 42 -30.86 14.53 17.45
N GLN A 43 -29.76 13.85 17.78
CA GLN A 43 -28.64 14.43 18.50
C GLN A 43 -27.67 15.03 17.49
N GLN A 44 -27.27 16.27 17.75
CA GLN A 44 -26.27 16.95 16.95
C GLN A 44 -24.90 16.35 17.26
N THR A 45 -24.22 15.85 16.23
CA THR A 45 -22.84 15.39 16.33
C THR A 45 -21.87 16.39 15.69
N SER A 46 -20.57 16.18 15.88
CA SER A 46 -19.56 17.01 15.25
C SER A 46 -19.62 16.89 13.72
N ASN A 47 -19.57 18.03 13.02
CA ASN A 47 -19.58 18.05 11.56
C ASN A 47 -18.35 17.33 10.99
N ALA A 48 -18.52 16.70 9.82
CA ALA A 48 -17.40 16.23 9.03
C ALA A 48 -16.88 17.36 8.14
N TYR A 49 -15.56 17.55 8.09
CA TYR A 49 -14.89 18.49 7.19
C TYR A 49 -13.94 17.73 6.27
N ARG A 50 -13.97 18.06 4.98
CA ARG A 50 -13.01 17.58 3.99
C ARG A 50 -12.26 18.78 3.43
N LEU A 51 -10.93 18.69 3.44
CA LEU A 51 -10.06 19.66 2.78
C LEU A 51 -9.59 19.07 1.46
N SER A 52 -9.66 19.87 0.40
CA SER A 52 -9.22 19.47 -0.93
C SER A 52 -8.45 20.60 -1.60
N LEU A 53 -7.57 20.22 -2.53
CA LEU A 53 -6.83 21.17 -3.35
C LEU A 53 -7.38 21.11 -4.78
N PRO A 54 -8.21 22.08 -5.22
CA PRO A 54 -8.73 22.14 -6.57
C PRO A 54 -7.61 22.20 -7.61
N GLU A 55 -7.82 21.60 -8.79
CA GLU A 55 -6.81 21.60 -9.85
C GLU A 55 -6.41 23.00 -10.31
N LYS A 56 -7.38 23.92 -10.39
CA LYS A 56 -7.12 25.33 -10.69
C LYS A 56 -6.15 25.94 -9.68
N ALA A 57 -6.32 25.64 -8.39
CA ALA A 57 -5.41 26.09 -7.34
C ALA A 57 -4.04 25.38 -7.41
N ARG A 58 -4.03 24.10 -7.79
CA ARG A 58 -2.82 23.30 -8.00
C ARG A 58 -1.91 23.90 -9.08
N GLN A 59 -2.47 24.49 -10.12
CA GLN A 59 -1.71 25.15 -11.18
C GLN A 59 -0.94 26.38 -10.66
N PHE A 60 -1.51 27.13 -9.71
CA PHE A 60 -0.87 28.31 -9.12
C PHE A 60 0.22 27.99 -8.10
N LEU A 61 0.30 26.75 -7.60
CA LEU A 61 1.30 26.36 -6.61
C LEU A 61 2.73 26.32 -7.18
N GLY A 62 2.90 26.27 -8.50
CA GLY A 62 4.23 26.35 -9.13
C GLY A 62 5.21 25.33 -8.56
N ARG A 63 6.33 25.79 -7.96
CA ARG A 63 7.34 24.94 -7.29
C ARG A 63 6.76 24.18 -6.10
N PHE A 64 5.81 24.77 -5.36
CA PHE A 64 5.19 24.15 -4.19
C PHE A 64 4.18 23.05 -4.54
N GLY A 65 3.76 22.96 -5.81
CA GLY A 65 2.86 21.93 -6.32
C GLY A 65 3.58 20.79 -7.03
N LYS A 66 4.91 20.88 -7.19
CA LYS A 66 5.75 19.86 -7.81
C LYS A 66 6.30 18.94 -6.74
N THR A 67 6.28 17.64 -7.01
CA THR A 67 7.03 16.66 -6.22
C THR A 67 8.51 17.08 -6.21
N PRO A 68 9.16 17.17 -5.04
CA PRO A 68 10.58 17.51 -4.99
C PRO A 68 11.38 16.50 -5.80
N PRO A 69 12.49 16.92 -6.45
CA PRO A 69 13.37 15.98 -7.10
C PRO A 69 13.88 14.96 -6.07
N PRO A 70 14.03 13.69 -6.46
CA PRO A 70 14.63 12.70 -5.58
C PRO A 70 16.05 13.12 -5.20
N PRO A 71 16.54 12.72 -4.01
CA PRO A 71 17.94 12.89 -3.65
C PRO A 71 18.90 12.31 -4.69
N ASP A 72 20.12 12.86 -4.81
CA ASP A 72 21.10 12.44 -5.81
C ASP A 72 21.50 10.95 -5.64
N ASP A 73 21.51 10.46 -4.41
CA ASP A 73 21.84 9.09 -4.03
C ASP A 73 20.67 8.09 -4.19
N TYR A 74 19.47 8.57 -4.54
CA TYR A 74 18.27 7.72 -4.70
C TYR A 74 18.50 6.58 -5.69
N SER A 75 19.21 6.87 -6.79
CA SER A 75 19.52 5.86 -7.81
C SER A 75 20.46 4.76 -7.29
N ALA A 76 21.44 5.14 -6.45
CA ALA A 76 22.37 4.21 -5.83
C ALA A 76 21.66 3.35 -4.78
N ALA A 77 20.82 3.96 -3.94
CA ALA A 77 20.00 3.26 -2.96
C ALA A 77 19.06 2.24 -3.61
N GLN A 78 18.42 2.59 -4.74
CA GLN A 78 17.56 1.67 -5.48
C GLN A 78 18.34 0.49 -6.09
N LYS A 79 19.53 0.74 -6.64
CA LYS A 79 20.41 -0.32 -7.15
C LYS A 79 20.88 -1.25 -6.04
N ALA A 80 21.30 -0.70 -4.91
CA ALA A 80 21.73 -1.48 -3.74
C ALA A 80 20.60 -2.37 -3.23
N ARG A 81 19.39 -1.82 -3.08
CA ARG A 81 18.20 -2.58 -2.68
C ARG A 81 17.84 -3.67 -3.68
N ALA A 82 17.91 -3.38 -4.98
CA ALA A 82 17.64 -4.37 -6.01
C ALA A 82 18.68 -5.51 -6.01
N ALA A 83 19.95 -5.19 -5.77
CA ALA A 83 21.02 -6.18 -5.64
C ALA A 83 20.84 -7.06 -4.40
N GLU A 84 20.48 -6.47 -3.26
CA GLU A 84 20.18 -7.19 -2.01
C GLU A 84 18.98 -8.14 -2.19
N LEU A 85 17.87 -7.65 -2.76
CA LEU A 85 16.72 -8.49 -3.07
C LEU A 85 17.07 -9.59 -4.07
N GLY A 86 17.91 -9.29 -5.07
CA GLY A 86 18.40 -10.27 -6.03
C GLY A 86 19.26 -11.36 -5.39
N ALA A 87 20.09 -11.01 -4.41
CA ALA A 87 20.87 -11.98 -3.64
C ALA A 87 19.95 -12.84 -2.75
N TYR A 88 19.01 -12.20 -2.04
CA TYR A 88 18.04 -12.90 -1.20
C TYR A 88 17.15 -13.88 -1.99
N ARG A 89 16.70 -13.48 -3.18
CA ARG A 89 15.96 -14.34 -4.13
C ARG A 89 16.70 -15.63 -4.48
N LYS A 90 18.03 -15.55 -4.61
CA LYS A 90 18.87 -16.72 -4.95
C LYS A 90 19.09 -17.66 -3.76
N THR A 91 18.94 -17.17 -2.53
CA THR A 91 19.09 -18.00 -1.32
C THR A 91 17.81 -18.71 -0.93
N LEU A 92 16.65 -18.26 -1.43
CA LEU A 92 15.36 -18.85 -1.12
C LEU A 92 15.20 -20.23 -1.79
N PRO A 93 14.67 -21.24 -1.07
CA PRO A 93 14.25 -22.48 -1.71
C PRO A 93 13.08 -22.22 -2.66
N LEU A 94 12.88 -23.11 -3.64
CA LEU A 94 11.94 -22.93 -4.75
C LEU A 94 10.50 -22.73 -4.28
N ASP A 95 10.13 -23.32 -3.16
CA ASP A 95 8.81 -23.20 -2.56
C ASP A 95 8.58 -21.84 -1.90
N GLU A 96 9.56 -21.33 -1.16
CA GLU A 96 9.51 -20.00 -0.56
C GLU A 96 9.65 -18.91 -1.63
N LEU A 97 10.47 -19.12 -2.65
CA LEU A 97 10.60 -18.21 -3.80
C LEU A 97 9.27 -18.05 -4.54
N ALA A 98 8.53 -19.14 -4.73
CA ALA A 98 7.21 -19.10 -5.37
C ALA A 98 6.21 -18.24 -4.58
N LEU A 99 6.21 -18.35 -3.25
CA LEU A 99 5.38 -17.51 -2.39
C LEU A 99 5.85 -16.05 -2.37
N PHE A 100 7.16 -15.82 -2.43
CA PHE A 100 7.74 -14.49 -2.46
C PHE A 100 7.41 -13.72 -3.75
N GLU A 101 7.45 -14.38 -4.91
CA GLU A 101 7.16 -13.74 -6.21
C GLU A 101 5.67 -13.66 -6.53
N ALA A 102 4.92 -14.75 -6.32
CA ALA A 102 3.51 -14.83 -6.70
C ALA A 102 2.57 -14.38 -5.57
N GLY A 103 3.05 -14.31 -4.32
CA GLY A 103 2.24 -14.00 -3.14
C GLY A 103 1.43 -15.20 -2.60
N ASP A 104 0.82 -15.05 -1.42
CA ASP A 104 -0.03 -16.08 -0.81
C ASP A 104 -1.44 -16.13 -1.43
N ASN A 105 -1.49 -16.51 -2.70
CA ASN A 105 -2.71 -16.73 -3.46
C ASN A 105 -2.76 -18.18 -4.00
N PRO A 106 -3.89 -18.63 -4.59
CA PRO A 106 -4.01 -20.00 -5.06
C PRO A 106 -2.92 -20.43 -6.04
N LEU A 107 -2.46 -19.52 -6.91
CA LEU A 107 -1.38 -19.76 -7.85
C LEU A 107 -0.03 -19.90 -7.13
N GLY A 108 0.29 -18.99 -6.20
CA GLY A 108 1.53 -19.04 -5.42
C GLY A 108 1.64 -20.30 -4.57
N ARG A 109 0.54 -20.75 -3.95
CA ARG A 109 0.49 -22.03 -3.22
C ARG A 109 0.71 -23.23 -4.13
N ALA A 110 0.13 -23.22 -5.32
CA ALA A 110 0.32 -24.28 -6.31
C ALA A 110 1.78 -24.34 -6.80
N LEU A 111 2.39 -23.19 -7.09
CA LEU A 111 3.79 -23.09 -7.47
C LEU A 111 4.73 -23.51 -6.34
N ALA A 112 4.40 -23.16 -5.09
CA ALA A 112 5.18 -23.58 -3.93
C ALA A 112 5.13 -25.10 -3.74
N ALA A 113 3.95 -25.71 -3.89
CA ALA A 113 3.80 -27.17 -3.84
C ALA A 113 4.60 -27.87 -4.95
N LEU A 114 4.59 -27.32 -6.17
CA LEU A 114 5.40 -27.81 -7.27
C LEU A 114 6.90 -27.70 -6.95
N GLY A 115 7.34 -26.56 -6.41
CA GLY A 115 8.73 -26.32 -5.98
C GLY A 115 9.22 -27.38 -4.98
N LYS A 116 8.39 -27.70 -3.97
CA LYS A 116 8.71 -28.77 -2.99
C LYS A 116 8.88 -30.13 -3.65
N MET A 117 7.99 -30.48 -4.59
CA MET A 117 8.06 -31.76 -5.30
C MET A 117 9.33 -31.88 -6.16
N VAL A 118 9.71 -30.81 -6.85
CA VAL A 118 10.94 -30.77 -7.67
C VAL A 118 12.18 -30.90 -6.80
N GLN A 119 12.28 -30.13 -5.71
CA GLN A 119 13.43 -30.22 -4.80
C GLN A 119 13.57 -31.60 -4.17
N LYS A 120 12.46 -32.22 -3.75
CA LYS A 120 12.48 -33.57 -3.20
C LYS A 120 13.01 -34.58 -4.22
N ARG A 121 12.52 -34.52 -5.47
CA ARG A 121 12.96 -35.41 -6.55
C ARG A 121 14.45 -35.26 -6.86
N GLU A 122 14.96 -34.02 -6.91
CA GLU A 122 16.38 -33.76 -7.16
C GLU A 122 17.27 -34.28 -6.02
N SER A 123 16.83 -34.11 -4.77
CA SER A 123 17.52 -34.64 -3.59
C SER A 123 17.57 -36.18 -3.57
N ASP A 124 16.45 -36.83 -3.92
CA ASP A 124 16.37 -38.30 -3.97
C ASP A 124 17.34 -38.84 -5.04
N ASN A 125 17.35 -38.24 -6.24
CA ASN A 125 18.28 -38.61 -7.32
C ASN A 125 19.77 -38.38 -6.99
N GLN A 126 20.10 -37.39 -6.16
CA GLN A 126 21.49 -37.15 -5.72
C GLN A 126 21.98 -38.16 -4.69
N THR A 127 21.07 -38.80 -3.95
CA THR A 127 21.42 -39.79 -2.91
C THR A 127 21.68 -41.17 -3.50
N GLU A 128 21.22 -41.43 -4.73
CA GLU A 128 21.57 -42.62 -5.50
C GLU A 128 22.99 -42.49 -6.06
N SER A 129 24.01 -42.83 -5.26
CA SER A 129 25.34 -43.11 -5.79
C SER A 129 25.23 -44.19 -6.88
N PRO A 130 25.81 -44.01 -8.08
CA PRO A 130 25.89 -45.09 -9.05
C PRO A 130 26.72 -46.20 -8.41
N SER A 131 26.03 -47.26 -7.99
CA SER A 131 26.70 -48.44 -7.48
C SER A 131 27.51 -49.06 -8.62
N ASP A 132 28.81 -49.24 -8.41
CA ASP A 132 29.80 -49.85 -9.32
C ASP A 132 29.53 -51.34 -9.67
N LEU A 133 28.27 -51.78 -9.61
CA LEU A 133 27.87 -53.18 -9.77
C LEU A 133 27.94 -53.70 -11.22
N TYR A 134 28.38 -52.90 -12.19
CA TYR A 134 28.46 -53.30 -13.61
C TYR A 134 29.87 -53.50 -14.18
N LEU A 135 30.95 -53.48 -13.37
CA LEU A 135 32.34 -53.64 -13.86
C LEU A 135 32.93 -55.07 -13.76
N ARG A 136 32.16 -56.09 -13.36
CA ARG A 136 32.63 -57.50 -13.37
C ARG A 136 31.78 -58.35 -14.31
N GLY A 137 32.11 -58.33 -15.59
CA GLY A 137 31.41 -59.15 -16.58
C GLY A 137 32.01 -59.16 -17.97
N GLN A 138 33.34 -59.08 -18.10
CA GLN A 138 34.03 -59.44 -19.34
C GLN A 138 35.32 -60.19 -19.00
N THR A 139 35.26 -61.51 -19.11
CA THR A 139 36.40 -62.42 -19.33
C THR A 139 36.12 -63.17 -20.61
#